data_AF-A0A845SA34-F1
#
_entry.id   AF-A0A845SA34-F1
#
_cell.length_a   1.000
_cell.length_b   1.000
_cell.length_c   1.000
_cell.angle_alpha   90.00
_cell.angle_beta   90.00
_cell.angle_gamma   90.00
#
_symmetry.space_group_name_H-M   'P 1'
#
loop_
_entity.id
_entity.type
_entity.pdbx_description
1 polymer ?
#
loop_
_entity_poly.entity_id
_entity_poly.type
_entity_poly.pdbx_seq_one_letter_code
_entity_poly.pdbx_strand_id
1 'polypeptide(L)'
;MENEKQAENFKIAISSTIKALAKKQDLNILFSDATTKESNIINLPKINFNSIDEYQNIRALADSEALKIKYSNSELLKKFEPRGMIAKNIYKSAEKIRYEKLGSENFAGINLNFKNYYQKKFNEQSEETYNSIEKAFDIILANHL
;
A
#
# COMPACT_ATOMS: atom_id res chain seq x y z
N MET A 1 4.55 -28.18 -3.47
CA MET A 1 3.48 -28.43 -4.46
C MET A 1 2.18 -27.68 -4.14
N GLU A 2 1.44 -27.98 -3.06
CA GLU A 2 0.14 -27.30 -2.81
C GLU A 2 0.31 -25.82 -2.41
N ASN A 3 1.23 -25.51 -1.49
CA ASN A 3 1.52 -24.14 -1.08
C ASN A 3 2.09 -23.27 -2.22
N GLU A 4 2.88 -23.85 -3.12
CA GLU A 4 3.42 -23.15 -4.31
C GLU A 4 2.33 -22.84 -5.34
N LYS A 5 1.32 -23.71 -5.46
CA LYS A 5 0.16 -23.46 -6.33
C LYS A 5 -0.73 -22.36 -5.74
N GLN A 6 -0.99 -22.40 -4.44
CA GLN A 6 -1.75 -21.34 -3.75
C GLN A 6 -1.04 -19.99 -3.85
N ALA A 7 0.27 -20.00 -3.70
CA ALA A 7 1.14 -18.85 -3.89
C ALA A 7 0.99 -18.20 -5.26
N GLU A 8 1.07 -19.01 -6.31
CA GLU A 8 0.97 -18.51 -7.67
C GLU A 8 -0.44 -17.99 -7.98
N ASN A 9 -1.48 -18.70 -7.53
CA ASN A 9 -2.86 -18.23 -7.63
C ASN A 9 -3.07 -16.88 -6.94
N PHE A 10 -2.46 -16.68 -5.77
CA PHE A 10 -2.52 -15.41 -5.06
C PHE A 10 -1.83 -14.28 -5.85
N LYS A 11 -0.62 -14.53 -6.40
CA LYS A 11 0.06 -13.53 -7.24
C LYS A 11 -0.77 -13.12 -8.44
N ILE A 12 -1.37 -14.08 -9.13
CA ILE A 12 -2.25 -13.84 -10.29
C ILE A 12 -3.46 -12.99 -9.86
N ALA A 13 -4.14 -13.38 -8.78
CA ALA A 13 -5.31 -12.68 -8.29
C ALA A 13 -5.00 -11.24 -7.87
N ILE A 14 -3.92 -11.02 -7.12
CA ILE A 14 -3.48 -9.69 -6.68
C ILE A 14 -3.07 -8.83 -7.87
N SER A 15 -2.30 -9.39 -8.81
CA SER A 15 -1.87 -8.65 -10.00
C SER A 15 -3.05 -8.18 -10.85
N SER A 16 -4.03 -9.05 -11.10
CA SER A 16 -5.26 -8.67 -11.80
C SER A 16 -6.09 -7.63 -11.03
N THR A 17 -6.15 -7.75 -9.71
CA THR A 17 -6.85 -6.79 -8.84
C THR A 17 -6.22 -5.40 -8.94
N ILE A 18 -4.89 -5.31 -8.84
CA ILE A 18 -4.14 -4.06 -8.96
C ILE A 18 -4.43 -3.38 -10.30
N LYS A 19 -4.32 -4.13 -11.41
CA LYS A 19 -4.57 -3.61 -12.77
C LYS A 19 -5.98 -3.07 -12.93
N ALA A 20 -6.97 -3.80 -12.41
CA ALA A 20 -8.37 -3.40 -12.45
C ALA A 20 -8.64 -2.15 -11.61
N LEU A 21 -8.14 -2.12 -10.36
CA LEU A 21 -8.30 -0.97 -9.46
C LEU A 21 -7.62 0.29 -10.01
N ALA A 22 -6.37 0.16 -10.46
CA ALA A 22 -5.59 1.25 -11.05
C ALA A 22 -6.10 1.69 -12.42
N LYS A 23 -7.00 0.92 -13.06
CA LYS A 23 -7.45 1.10 -14.44
C LYS A 23 -6.27 1.15 -15.44
N LYS A 24 -5.25 0.31 -15.22
CA LYS A 24 -4.02 0.30 -16.01
C LYS A 24 -3.52 -1.12 -16.24
N GLN A 25 -3.69 -1.63 -17.47
CA GLN A 25 -3.45 -3.04 -17.81
C GLN A 25 -1.98 -3.38 -18.08
N ASP A 26 -1.21 -2.39 -18.52
CA ASP A 26 0.22 -2.46 -18.83
C ASP A 26 1.13 -2.42 -17.59
N LEU A 27 0.55 -2.44 -16.38
CA LEU A 27 1.32 -2.59 -15.15
C LEU A 27 2.00 -3.96 -15.08
N ASN A 28 3.26 -3.96 -14.68
CA ASN A 28 4.00 -5.16 -14.34
C ASN A 28 4.12 -5.27 -12.82
N ILE A 29 3.66 -6.37 -12.24
CA ILE A 29 3.65 -6.59 -10.79
C ILE A 29 4.75 -7.59 -10.48
N LEU A 30 5.74 -7.14 -9.72
CA LEU A 30 6.85 -7.96 -9.25
C LEU A 30 6.66 -8.25 -7.76
N PHE A 31 7.13 -9.42 -7.33
CA PHE A 31 7.14 -9.84 -5.93
C PHE A 31 8.59 -10.09 -5.54
N SER A 32 9.31 -9.01 -5.23
CA SER A 32 10.76 -9.07 -5.00
C SER A 32 11.19 -8.05 -3.95
N ASP A 33 12.32 -8.30 -3.29
CA ASP A 33 12.90 -7.34 -2.36
C ASP A 33 13.75 -6.28 -3.08
N ALA A 34 13.89 -6.38 -4.41
CA ALA A 34 14.68 -5.47 -5.22
C ALA A 34 13.90 -4.19 -5.57
N THR A 35 14.51 -3.02 -5.38
CA THR A 35 13.87 -1.75 -5.76
C THR A 35 14.04 -1.47 -7.25
N THR A 36 13.01 -1.71 -8.05
CA THR A 36 12.94 -1.26 -9.45
C THR A 36 12.24 0.10 -9.54
N LYS A 37 12.83 1.07 -10.24
CA LYS A 37 12.29 2.44 -10.39
C LYS A 37 11.74 2.70 -11.81
N GLU A 38 10.97 1.76 -12.33
CA GLU A 38 10.29 1.95 -13.61
C GLU A 38 8.85 2.40 -13.38
N SER A 39 8.37 3.31 -14.22
CA SER A 39 7.04 3.94 -14.08
C SER A 39 5.85 2.97 -14.21
N ASN A 40 6.07 1.81 -14.80
CA ASN A 40 5.06 0.77 -15.03
C ASN A 40 5.25 -0.46 -14.14
N ILE A 41 6.20 -0.45 -13.21
CA ILE A 41 6.45 -1.56 -12.29
C ILE A 41 5.91 -1.22 -10.90
N ILE A 42 5.09 -2.12 -10.35
CA ILE A 42 4.78 -2.16 -8.92
C ILE A 42 5.57 -3.32 -8.34
N ASN A 43 6.35 -3.04 -7.30
CA ASN A 43 7.09 -4.05 -6.57
C ASN A 43 6.45 -4.28 -5.20
N LEU A 44 5.93 -5.47 -4.99
CA LEU A 44 5.40 -5.96 -3.72
C LEU A 44 6.45 -6.82 -3.01
N PRO A 45 6.35 -6.98 -1.68
CA PRO A 45 7.25 -7.86 -0.93
C PRO A 45 7.32 -9.25 -1.54
N LYS A 46 8.52 -9.85 -1.49
CA LYS A 46 8.66 -11.26 -1.83
C LYS A 46 7.76 -12.08 -0.92
N ILE A 47 7.02 -13.02 -1.50
CA ILE A 47 6.06 -13.79 -0.73
C ILE A 47 6.68 -15.06 -0.17
N ASN A 48 6.69 -15.16 1.15
CA ASN A 48 7.22 -16.29 1.91
C ASN A 48 6.10 -16.89 2.77
N PHE A 49 5.03 -17.40 2.14
CA PHE A 49 3.75 -17.84 2.71
C PHE A 49 3.78 -18.66 4.01
N ASN A 50 4.17 -18.02 5.11
CA ASN A 50 4.34 -18.65 6.41
C ASN A 50 3.12 -18.41 7.31
N SER A 51 2.26 -17.43 6.96
CA SER A 51 1.08 -17.09 7.75
C SER A 51 -0.01 -16.39 6.92
N ILE A 52 -1.26 -16.46 7.39
CA ILE A 52 -2.38 -15.71 6.80
C ILE A 52 -2.17 -14.20 6.86
N ASP A 53 -1.47 -13.74 7.91
CA ASP A 53 -1.17 -12.34 8.12
C ASP A 53 -0.27 -11.75 7.02
N GLU A 54 0.66 -12.55 6.49
CA GLU A 54 1.52 -12.13 5.40
C GLU A 54 0.71 -11.86 4.11
N TYR A 55 -0.27 -12.71 3.82
CA TYR A 55 -1.20 -12.49 2.70
C TYR A 55 -1.99 -11.20 2.90
N GLN A 56 -2.49 -10.95 4.11
CA GLN A 56 -3.26 -9.73 4.42
C GLN A 56 -2.39 -8.48 4.31
N ASN A 57 -1.14 -8.54 4.77
CA ASN A 57 -0.19 -7.44 4.66
C ASN A 57 0.14 -7.12 3.20
N ILE A 58 0.46 -8.14 2.40
CA ILE A 58 0.72 -7.95 0.96
C ILE A 58 -0.54 -7.42 0.26
N ARG A 59 -1.72 -7.90 0.66
CA ARG A 59 -2.99 -7.43 0.10
C ARG A 59 -3.21 -5.93 0.38
N ALA A 60 -2.99 -5.48 1.61
CA ALA A 60 -3.13 -4.07 1.95
C ALA A 60 -2.13 -3.19 1.17
N LEU A 61 -0.87 -3.63 1.05
CA LEU A 61 0.14 -2.93 0.26
C LEU A 61 -0.23 -2.87 -1.24
N ALA A 62 -0.76 -3.96 -1.78
CA ALA A 62 -1.24 -4.03 -3.16
C ALA A 62 -2.41 -3.05 -3.41
N ASP A 63 -3.40 -3.03 -2.52
CA ASP A 63 -4.53 -2.12 -2.62
C ASP A 63 -4.03 -0.65 -2.52
N SER A 64 -3.09 -0.35 -1.62
CA SER A 64 -2.47 0.99 -1.48
C SER A 64 -1.79 1.47 -2.77
N GLU A 65 -0.92 0.66 -3.37
CA GLU A 65 -0.23 1.05 -4.62
C GLU A 65 -1.19 1.19 -5.80
N ALA A 66 -2.22 0.35 -5.90
CA ALA A 66 -3.24 0.50 -6.93
C ALA A 66 -4.04 1.80 -6.78
N LEU A 67 -4.42 2.15 -5.56
CA LEU A 67 -5.15 3.38 -5.25
C LEU A 67 -4.32 4.64 -5.47
N LYS A 68 -3.04 4.60 -5.15
CA LYS A 68 -2.08 5.67 -5.46
C LYS A 68 -2.05 5.94 -6.96
N ILE A 69 -1.94 4.91 -7.81
CA ILE A 69 -1.99 5.12 -9.27
C ILE A 69 -3.34 5.67 -9.71
N LYS A 70 -4.44 5.17 -9.14
CA LYS A 70 -5.80 5.58 -9.51
C LYS A 70 -6.11 7.03 -9.14
N TYR A 71 -5.69 7.47 -7.95
CA TYR A 71 -6.16 8.71 -7.35
C TYR A 71 -5.09 9.80 -7.24
N SER A 72 -3.81 9.50 -7.44
CA SER A 72 -2.73 10.49 -7.40
C SER A 72 -2.36 11.03 -8.78
N ASN A 73 -1.92 12.28 -8.82
CA ASN A 73 -1.31 12.90 -9.99
C ASN A 73 0.14 13.30 -9.64
N SER A 74 1.12 12.64 -10.27
CA SER A 74 2.54 12.81 -9.96
C SER A 74 3.07 14.20 -10.31
N GLU A 75 2.59 14.81 -11.40
CA GLU A 75 2.97 16.16 -11.80
C GLU A 75 2.46 17.19 -10.79
N LEU A 76 1.20 17.05 -10.37
CA LEU A 76 0.59 17.92 -9.37
C LEU A 76 1.28 17.78 -8.01
N LEU A 77 1.53 16.53 -7.60
CA LEU A 77 2.21 16.24 -6.34
C LEU A 77 3.60 16.89 -6.30
N LYS A 78 4.37 16.78 -7.40
CA LYS A 78 5.69 17.40 -7.54
C LYS A 78 5.62 18.92 -7.58
N LYS A 79 4.62 19.49 -8.27
CA LYS A 79 4.45 20.95 -8.39
C LYS A 79 4.23 21.62 -7.03
N PHE A 80 3.50 20.98 -6.13
CA PHE A 80 3.16 21.51 -4.81
C PHE A 80 4.01 20.93 -3.68
N GLU A 81 5.05 20.14 -3.98
CA GLU A 81 5.93 19.57 -2.96
C GLU A 81 6.61 20.68 -2.15
N PRO A 82 6.47 20.71 -0.80
CA PRO A 82 7.05 21.75 0.03
C PRO A 82 8.58 21.63 0.12
N ARG A 83 9.23 22.71 0.57
CA ARG A 83 10.66 22.71 0.89
C ARG A 83 10.89 22.16 2.31
N GLY A 84 12.04 21.52 2.51
CA GLY A 84 12.44 20.94 3.80
C GLY A 84 12.02 19.48 3.96
N MET A 85 12.90 18.67 4.55
CA MET A 85 12.72 17.21 4.66
C MET A 85 11.45 16.83 5.44
N ILE A 86 11.20 17.48 6.58
CA ILE A 86 10.04 17.21 7.44
C ILE A 86 8.74 17.51 6.68
N ALA A 87 8.65 18.69 6.06
CA ALA A 87 7.45 19.08 5.31
C ALA A 87 7.18 18.13 4.13
N LYS A 88 8.23 17.68 3.43
CA LYS A 88 8.09 16.67 2.37
C LYS A 88 7.55 15.34 2.89
N ASN A 89 7.99 14.91 4.06
CA ASN A 89 7.50 13.67 4.67
C ASN A 89 6.02 13.79 5.04
N ILE A 90 5.63 14.87 5.72
CA ILE A 90 4.21 15.16 6.06
C ILE A 90 3.36 15.18 4.78
N TYR A 91 3.82 15.86 3.74
CA TYR A 91 3.09 15.98 2.48
C TYR A 91 2.89 14.62 1.79
N LYS A 92 3.90 13.77 1.77
CA LYS A 92 3.81 12.40 1.23
C LYS A 92 2.88 11.51 2.06
N SER A 93 2.94 11.58 3.38
CA SER A 93 2.05 10.85 4.28
C SER A 93 0.60 11.29 4.12
N ALA A 94 0.35 12.59 3.95
CA ALA A 94 -0.98 13.14 3.71
C ALA A 94 -1.56 12.67 2.38
N GLU A 95 -0.76 12.67 1.30
CA GLU A 95 -1.20 12.13 0.02
C GLU A 95 -1.54 10.64 0.12
N LYS A 96 -0.76 9.87 0.90
CA LYS A 96 -1.06 8.47 1.20
C LYS A 96 -2.42 8.27 1.84
N ILE A 97 -2.68 8.97 2.95
CA ILE A 97 -4.00 8.92 3.59
C ILE A 97 -5.10 9.29 2.61
N ARG A 98 -4.90 10.33 1.78
CA ARG A 98 -5.93 10.79 0.85
C ARG A 98 -6.38 9.69 -0.12
N TYR A 99 -5.44 9.03 -0.81
CA TYR A 99 -5.84 7.98 -1.76
C TYR A 99 -6.36 6.71 -1.08
N GLU A 100 -5.84 6.34 0.10
CA GLU A 100 -6.33 5.18 0.84
C GLU A 100 -7.72 5.41 1.40
N LYS A 101 -8.01 6.61 1.89
CA LYS A 101 -9.34 7.02 2.37
C LYS A 101 -10.35 7.02 1.23
N LEU A 102 -10.02 7.63 0.09
CA LEU A 102 -10.88 7.59 -1.10
C LEU A 102 -11.15 6.17 -1.58
N GLY A 103 -10.16 5.28 -1.54
CA GLY A 103 -10.37 3.87 -1.86
C GLY A 103 -11.28 3.17 -0.86
N SER A 104 -11.07 3.41 0.43
CA SER A 104 -11.84 2.80 1.51
C SER A 104 -13.31 3.19 1.50
N GLU A 105 -13.62 4.44 1.16
CA GLU A 105 -15.01 4.92 1.03
C GLU A 105 -15.73 4.27 -0.15
N ASN A 106 -14.99 3.88 -1.20
CA ASN A 106 -15.56 3.28 -2.41
C ASN A 106 -15.57 1.74 -2.38
N PHE A 107 -14.74 1.10 -1.55
CA PHE A 107 -14.53 -0.34 -1.56
C PHE A 107 -14.47 -0.90 -0.13
N ALA A 108 -15.58 -1.47 0.35
CA ALA A 108 -15.68 -2.04 1.70
C ALA A 108 -14.62 -3.13 1.99
N GLY A 109 -14.26 -3.94 1.00
CA GLY A 109 -13.20 -4.93 1.15
C GLY A 109 -11.81 -4.30 1.35
N ILE A 110 -11.51 -3.20 0.66
CA ILE A 110 -10.25 -2.47 0.83
C ILE A 110 -10.23 -1.77 2.20
N ASN A 111 -11.36 -1.19 2.62
CA ASN A 111 -11.50 -0.63 3.95
C ASN A 111 -11.15 -1.66 5.04
N LEU A 112 -11.70 -2.88 4.95
CA LEU A 112 -11.40 -3.96 5.88
C LEU A 112 -9.91 -4.36 5.84
N ASN A 113 -9.32 -4.46 4.64
CA ASN A 113 -7.89 -4.78 4.48
C ASN A 113 -7.01 -3.73 5.18
N PHE A 114 -7.28 -2.43 4.98
CA PHE A 114 -6.52 -1.37 5.64
C PHE A 114 -6.76 -1.32 7.15
N LYS A 115 -8.00 -1.50 7.60
CA LYS A 115 -8.32 -1.54 9.02
C LYS A 115 -7.51 -2.62 9.74
N ASN A 116 -7.51 -3.85 9.21
CA ASN A 116 -6.73 -4.95 9.76
C ASN A 116 -5.23 -4.65 9.73
N TYR A 117 -4.72 -4.14 8.60
CA TYR A 117 -3.31 -3.80 8.41
C TYR A 117 -2.81 -2.76 9.42
N TYR A 118 -3.52 -1.64 9.57
CA TYR A 118 -3.10 -0.55 10.45
C TYR A 118 -3.31 -0.86 11.93
N GLN A 119 -4.38 -1.58 12.30
CA GLN A 119 -4.57 -2.07 13.66
C GLN A 119 -3.45 -3.02 14.08
N LYS A 120 -3.06 -3.93 13.19
CA LYS A 120 -1.94 -4.85 13.43
C LYS A 120 -0.62 -4.09 13.59
N LYS A 121 -0.32 -3.19 12.66
CA LYS A 121 0.89 -2.36 12.71
C LYS A 121 0.98 -1.52 13.99
N PHE A 122 -0.17 -1.07 14.51
CA PHE A 122 -0.24 -0.38 15.80
C PHE A 122 0.12 -1.30 16.98
N ASN A 123 -0.39 -2.55 16.98
CA ASN A 123 -0.19 -3.49 18.08
C ASN A 123 1.22 -4.12 18.13
N GLU A 124 1.90 -4.28 16.98
CA GLU A 124 3.20 -4.97 16.90
C GLU A 124 4.41 -4.07 17.24
N GLN A 125 4.23 -2.76 17.42
CA GLN A 125 5.36 -1.84 17.54
C GLN A 125 5.63 -1.38 18.98
N SER A 126 6.85 -1.65 19.47
CA SER A 126 7.43 -0.98 20.65
C SER A 126 7.72 0.51 20.33
N GLU A 127 7.86 1.34 21.37
CA GLU A 127 7.95 2.82 21.26
C GLU A 127 9.11 3.33 20.41
N GLU A 128 10.12 2.51 20.12
CA GLU A 128 11.36 2.97 19.51
C GLU A 128 11.44 2.65 18.02
N THR A 129 11.46 3.73 17.23
CA THR A 129 12.01 3.83 15.86
C THR A 129 11.03 3.57 14.69
N TYR A 130 10.05 4.45 14.54
CA TYR A 130 9.54 4.92 13.25
C TYR A 130 9.36 6.44 13.32
N ASN A 131 9.61 7.17 12.22
CA ASN A 131 9.44 8.62 12.15
C ASN A 131 8.08 9.02 12.74
N SER A 132 8.04 9.85 13.78
CA SER A 132 6.82 10.19 14.54
C SER A 132 5.65 10.64 13.66
N ILE A 133 5.97 11.18 12.48
CA ILE A 133 5.02 11.64 11.47
C ILE A 133 4.28 10.48 10.80
N GLU A 134 4.96 9.50 10.21
CA GLU A 134 4.26 8.39 9.50
C GLU A 134 3.37 7.61 10.47
N LYS A 135 3.83 7.40 11.70
CA LYS A 135 3.03 6.77 12.77
C LYS A 135 1.78 7.57 13.09
N ALA A 136 1.88 8.90 13.23
CA ALA A 136 0.73 9.74 13.49
C ALA A 136 -0.33 9.62 12.38
N PHE A 137 0.12 9.57 11.12
CA PHE A 137 -0.77 9.40 9.97
C PHE A 137 -1.42 8.02 9.94
N ASP A 138 -0.66 6.95 10.18
CA ASP A 138 -1.21 5.59 10.25
C ASP A 138 -2.26 5.45 11.37
N ILE A 139 -2.05 6.10 12.53
CA ILE A 139 -3.03 6.14 13.64
C ILE A 139 -4.29 6.89 13.25
N ILE A 140 -4.15 8.06 12.62
CA ILE A 140 -5.30 8.85 12.12
C ILE A 140 -6.13 7.96 11.19
N LEU A 141 -5.48 7.28 10.25
CA LEU A 141 -6.18 6.42 9.30
C LEU A 141 -6.86 5.24 10.01
N ALA A 142 -6.20 4.54 10.93
CA ALA A 142 -6.79 3.45 11.69
C ALA A 142 -8.07 3.85 12.46
N ASN A 143 -8.14 5.09 12.97
CA ASN A 143 -9.28 5.61 13.71
C ASN A 143 -10.41 6.14 12.82
N HIS A 144 -10.15 6.39 11.53
CA HIS A 144 -11.10 6.98 10.59
C HIS A 144 -11.47 6.04 9.43
N LEU A 145 -11.04 4.77 9.48
CA LEU A 145 -11.44 3.69 8.59
C LEU A 145 -12.60 2.87 9.15
#